data_AF-A0A1H8UUB0-F1
#
_entry.id   AF-A0A1H8UUB0-F1
#
_cell.length_a   1.000
_cell.length_b   1.000
_cell.length_c   1.000
_cell.angle_alpha   90.00
_cell.angle_beta   90.00
_cell.angle_gamma   90.00
#
_symmetry.space_group_name_H-M   'P 1'
#
loop_
_entity.id
_entity.type
_entity.pdbx_description
1 polymer ?
#
loop_
_entity_poly.entity_id
_entity_poly.type
_entity_poly.pdbx_seq_one_letter_code
_entity_poly.pdbx_strand_id
1 'polypeptide(L)' 'MFEKPQLAPTVRPPSKEVILKQADEMRDLSRRARRLKGTVTDEGDRRRLGRYVEELEESAARLEKTAADAKTG' A
#
# COMPACT_ATOMS: atom_id res chain seq x y z
N MET A 1 -46.56 -10.47 1.83
CA MET A 1 -45.39 -10.31 0.94
C MET A 1 -44.16 -10.49 1.80
N PHE A 2 -43.31 -11.48 1.51
CA PHE A 2 -42.07 -11.70 2.28
C PHE A 2 -40.94 -10.94 1.61
N GLU A 3 -40.39 -9.94 2.32
CA GLU A 3 -39.15 -9.27 1.91
C GLU A 3 -37.98 -10.26 1.99
N LYS A 4 -37.26 -10.41 0.87
CA LYS A 4 -36.03 -11.20 0.84
C LYS A 4 -34.94 -10.41 1.59
N PRO A 5 -34.22 -11.03 2.55
CA PRO A 5 -33.10 -10.35 3.19
C PRO A 5 -32.01 -10.11 2.15
N GLN A 6 -31.68 -8.84 1.92
CA GLN A 6 -30.54 -8.41 1.13
C GLN A 6 -29.26 -8.96 1.79
N LEU A 7 -28.69 -10.03 1.23
CA LEU A 7 -27.41 -10.58 1.68
C LEU A 7 -26.34 -9.48 1.54
N ALA A 8 -25.66 -9.17 2.64
CA ALA A 8 -24.55 -8.23 2.66
C ALA A 8 -23.49 -8.65 1.61
N PRO A 9 -22.86 -7.70 0.89
CA PRO A 9 -21.86 -8.04 -0.10
C PRO A 9 -20.72 -8.81 0.58
N THR A 10 -20.47 -10.01 0.09
CA THR A 10 -19.31 -10.82 0.50
C THR A 10 -18.07 -10.12 0.00
N VAL A 11 -17.41 -9.35 0.88
CA VAL A 11 -16.11 -8.75 0.60
C VAL A 11 -15.11 -9.90 0.49
N ARG A 12 -14.82 -10.32 -0.74
CA ARG A 12 -13.77 -11.32 -0.97
C ARG A 12 -12.42 -10.68 -0.59
N PRO A 13 -11.57 -11.37 0.17
CA PRO A 13 -10.24 -10.88 0.43
C PRO A 13 -9.51 -10.62 -0.91
N PRO A 14 -8.71 -9.54 -1.00
CA PRO A 14 -8.00 -9.21 -2.22
C PRO A 14 -7.07 -10.37 -2.64
N SER A 15 -6.98 -10.64 -3.93
CA SER A 15 -6.10 -11.70 -4.44
C SER A 15 -4.63 -11.33 -4.19
N LYS A 16 -3.76 -12.34 -4.15
CA LYS A 16 -2.31 -12.15 -4.03
C LYS A 16 -1.75 -11.17 -5.07
N GLU A 17 -2.22 -11.25 -6.31
CA GLU A 17 -1.84 -10.35 -7.39
C GLU A 17 -2.21 -8.89 -7.10
N VAL A 18 -3.40 -8.64 -6.56
CA VAL A 18 -3.84 -7.30 -6.16
C VAL A 18 -2.95 -6.75 -5.03
N ILE A 19 -2.61 -7.59 -4.04
CA ILE A 19 -1.75 -7.18 -2.92
C ILE A 19 -0.33 -6.85 -3.41
N LEU A 20 0.24 -7.67 -4.30
CA LEU A 20 1.56 -7.41 -4.88
C LEU A 20 1.57 -6.13 -5.72
N LYS A 21 0.53 -5.89 -6.52
CA LYS A 21 0.39 -4.64 -7.27
C LYS A 21 0.38 -3.42 -6.36
N GLN A 22 -0.34 -3.48 -5.24
CA GLN A 22 -0.35 -2.39 -4.25
C GLN A 22 1.04 -2.16 -3.63
N ALA A 23 1.78 -3.24 -3.33
CA ALA A 23 3.14 -3.12 -2.83
C ALA A 23 4.06 -2.43 -3.87
N ASP A 24 3.97 -2.81 -5.14
CA ASP A 24 4.73 -2.19 -6.23
C ASP A 24 4.42 -0.70 -6.39
N GLU A 25 3.14 -0.32 -6.31
CA GLU A 25 2.71 1.08 -6.33
C GLU A 25 3.33 1.88 -5.16
N MET A 26 3.36 1.32 -3.96
CA MET A 26 4.01 1.94 -2.80
C MET A 26 5.53 2.06 -2.98
N ARG A 27 6.20 1.05 -3.56
CA ARG A 27 7.64 1.11 -3.88
C ARG A 27 7.94 2.21 -4.88
N ASP A 28 7.11 2.37 -5.92
CA ASP A 28 7.29 3.43 -6.90
C ASP A 28 7.09 4.82 -6.28
N LEU A 29 6.05 5.00 -5.46
CA LEU A 29 5.84 6.24 -4.70
C LEU A 29 7.02 6.55 -3.79
N SER A 30 7.58 5.57 -3.08
CA SER A 30 8.76 5.78 -2.25
C SER A 30 9.95 6.28 -3.08
N ARG A 31 10.23 5.65 -4.23
CA ARG A 31 11.32 6.09 -5.12
C ARG A 31 11.11 7.52 -5.62
N ARG A 32 9.87 7.90 -5.95
CA ARG A 32 9.52 9.27 -6.35
C ARG A 32 9.71 10.26 -5.19
N ALA A 33 9.25 9.91 -4.00
CA ALA A 33 9.40 10.74 -2.80
C ALA A 33 10.88 10.91 -2.41
N ARG A 34 11.72 9.87 -2.56
CA ARG A 34 13.18 9.97 -2.37
C ARG A 34 13.81 10.96 -3.36
N ARG A 35 13.44 10.90 -4.64
CA ARG A 35 13.92 11.86 -5.65
C ARG A 35 13.50 13.29 -5.30
N LEU A 36 12.22 13.49 -4.94
CA LEU A 36 11.69 14.80 -4.54
C LEU A 36 12.39 15.34 -3.29
N LYS A 37 12.66 14.49 -2.29
CA LYS A 37 13.42 14.86 -1.09
C LYS A 37 14.80 15.42 -1.43
N GLY A 38 15.45 14.89 -2.47
CA GLY A 38 16.75 15.35 -2.94
C GLY A 38 16.73 16.72 -3.62
N THR A 39 15.57 17.20 -4.07
CA THR A 39 15.39 18.49 -4.75
C THR A 39 14.80 19.58 -3.86
N VAL A 40 14.22 19.21 -2.72
CA VAL A 40 13.59 20.14 -1.78
C VAL A 40 14.64 20.79 -0.88
N THR A 41 14.60 22.12 -0.80
CA THR A 41 15.54 22.93 -0.02
C THR A 41 15.05 23.24 1.40
N ASP A 42 13.74 23.27 1.61
CA ASP A 42 13.18 23.45 2.95
C ASP A 42 13.45 22.21 3.82
N GLU A 43 14.07 22.43 4.98
CA GLU A 43 14.47 21.35 5.88
C GLU A 43 13.25 20.63 6.49
N GLY A 44 12.17 21.36 6.77
CA GLY A 44 10.93 20.80 7.30
C GLY A 44 10.30 19.83 6.33
N ASP A 45 10.16 20.23 5.07
CA ASP A 45 9.65 19.40 3.98
C ASP A 45 10.57 18.22 3.69
N ARG A 46 11.89 18.43 3.70
CA ARG A 46 12.87 17.35 3.51
C ARG A 46 12.72 16.25 4.58
N ARG A 47 12.53 16.63 5.85
CA ARG A 47 12.27 15.68 6.94
C ARG A 47 10.92 14.99 6.83
N ARG A 48 9.87 15.71 6.40
CA ARG A 48 8.54 15.11 6.15
C ARG A 48 8.61 14.06 5.05
N LEU A 49 9.24 14.38 3.92
CA LEU A 49 9.45 13.45 2.82
C LEU A 49 10.31 12.25 3.23
N GLY A 50 11.30 12.45 4.10
CA GLY A 50 12.09 11.36 4.69
C GLY A 50 11.21 10.34 5.43
N ARG A 51 10.37 10.80 6.36
CA ARG A 51 9.43 9.95 7.09
C ARG A 51 8.42 9.27 6.16
N TYR A 52 7.90 10.00 5.18
CA TYR A 52 6.95 9.44 4.22
C TYR A 52 7.55 8.31 3.37
N VAL A 53 8.84 8.42 3.01
CA VAL A 53 9.56 7.33 2.33
C VAL A 53 9.64 6.07 3.19
N GLU A 54 9.95 6.22 4.48
CA GLU A 54 10.01 5.11 5.44
C GLU A 54 8.64 4.44 5.59
N GLU A 55 7.58 5.24 5.76
CA GLU A 55 6.20 4.75 5.87
C GLU A 55 5.74 3.95 4.64
N LEU A 56 6.08 4.42 3.44
CA LEU A 56 5.77 3.72 2.18
C LEU A 56 6.54 2.40 2.07
N GLU A 57 7.80 2.36 2.47
CA GLU A 57 8.62 1.15 2.42
C GLU A 57 8.18 0.09 3.40
N GLU A 58 7.83 0.49 4.62
CA GLU A 58 7.25 -0.41 5.59
C GLU A 58 5.89 -0.95 5.12
N SER A 59 5.06 -0.09 4.53
CA SER A 59 3.75 -0.49 4.04
C SER A 59 3.86 -1.48 2.88
N ALA A 60 4.78 -1.24 1.94
CA ALA A 60 5.10 -2.19 0.88
C ALA A 60 5.58 -3.53 1.45
N ALA A 61 6.51 -3.51 2.41
CA ALA A 61 7.02 -4.73 3.05
C ALA A 61 5.93 -5.52 3.78
N ARG A 62 4.98 -4.84 4.44
CA ARG A 62 3.81 -5.48 5.07
C ARG A 62 2.89 -6.15 4.05
N LEU A 63 2.65 -5.50 2.90
CA LEU A 63 1.85 -6.07 1.82
C LEU A 63 2.57 -7.26 1.16
N GLU A 64 3.86 -7.15 0.88
CA GLU A 64 4.69 -8.25 0.36
C GLU A 64 4.64 -9.47 1.28
N LYS A 65 4.77 -9.26 2.60
CA LYS A 65 4.62 -10.33 3.59
C LYS A 65 3.21 -10.94 3.57
N THR A 66 2.17 -10.12 3.52
CA THR A 66 0.78 -10.59 3.45
C THR A 66 0.52 -11.40 2.18
N ALA A 67 1.08 -10.98 1.04
CA ALA A 67 1.00 -11.71 -0.23
C ALA A 67 1.79 -13.03 -0.21
N ALA A 68 2.89 -13.10 0.54
CA ALA A 68 3.66 -14.32 0.75
C ALA A 68 2.91 -15.32 1.66
N ASP A 69 2.28 -14.81 2.72
CA ASP A 69 1.52 -15.60 3.70
C ASP A 69 0.15 -16.03 3.17
N ALA A 70 -0.39 -15.32 2.18
CA ALA A 70 -1.57 -15.75 1.42
C ALA A 70 -1.23 -17.04 0.67
N LYS A 71 -1.54 -18.19 1.29
CA LYS A 71 -1.54 -19.50 0.64
C LYS A 71 -2.23 -19.34 -0.71
N THR A 72 -1.54 -19.75 -1.78
CA THR A 72 -2.14 -19.94 -3.10
C THR A 72 -3.44 -20.73 -2.90
N GLY A 73 -4.56 -20.03 -2.98
CA GLY A 73 -5.89 -20.63 -3.02
C GLY A 73 -6.07 -21.39 -4.32
#